data_AF-A0A831K395-F1
#
_entry.id   AF-A0A831K395-F1
#
_cell.length_a   1.000
_cell.length_b   1.000
_cell.length_c   1.000
_cell.angle_alpha   90.00
_cell.angle_beta   90.00
_cell.angle_gamma   90.00
#
_symmetry.space_group_name_H-M   'P 1'
#
loop_
_entity.id
_entity.type
_entity.pdbx_description
1 polymer ?
#
loop_
_entity_poly.entity_id
_entity_poly.type
_entity_poly.pdbx_seq_one_letter_code
_entity_poly.pdbx_strand_id
1 'polypeptide(L)'
;AITLVRRRGYNRLPVYSRNISNITGVVTLTTWDLMDAELPDRSLEDLIKPAHYVSPYQTIDQLLPILRNRDDHMAIVVDEFGSAVGMITMEDILEEVVGEIDVGYDFEEYLPRKKRIFEMLDEETYLMDARLPISEVNELLGTSLPAVESHTIGGLMMARLRHIPNEGESIVEAGFRFTVTEATDRAVVKLRVEPA
;
A
#
# COMPACT_ATOMS: atom_id res chain seq x y z
N ALA A 1 14.27 -13.90 -11.11
CA ALA A 1 13.72 -12.54 -11.29
C ALA A 1 12.31 -12.57 -11.89
N ILE A 2 12.13 -13.05 -13.12
CA ILE A 2 10.85 -13.05 -13.87
C ILE A 2 9.66 -13.63 -13.07
N THR A 3 9.82 -14.80 -12.45
CA THR A 3 8.76 -15.42 -11.63
C THR A 3 8.35 -14.56 -10.42
N LEU A 4 9.29 -13.80 -9.87
CA LEU A 4 9.08 -12.96 -8.69
C LEU A 4 8.26 -11.72 -9.07
N VAL A 5 8.61 -11.08 -10.20
CA VAL A 5 7.84 -9.97 -10.78
C VAL A 5 6.41 -10.40 -11.10
N ARG A 6 6.23 -11.52 -11.83
CA ARG A 6 4.91 -12.01 -12.23
C ARG A 6 3.99 -12.39 -11.06
N ARG A 7 4.55 -12.78 -9.91
CA ARG A 7 3.77 -13.23 -8.74
C ARG A 7 3.49 -12.13 -7.73
N ARG A 8 4.34 -11.10 -7.67
CA ARG A 8 4.33 -10.10 -6.59
C ARG A 8 4.12 -8.66 -7.06
N GLY A 9 4.10 -8.42 -8.38
CA GLY A 9 3.88 -7.07 -8.94
C GLY A 9 5.04 -6.10 -8.77
N TYR A 10 6.16 -6.51 -8.14
CA TYR A 10 7.35 -5.66 -7.99
C TYR A 10 8.16 -5.62 -9.29
N ASN A 11 8.26 -4.45 -9.90
CA ASN A 11 8.96 -4.25 -11.17
C ASN A 11 10.43 -3.79 -11.02
N ARG A 12 10.87 -3.50 -9.78
CA ARG A 12 12.24 -3.07 -9.45
C ARG A 12 12.79 -3.98 -8.36
N LEU A 13 13.89 -4.66 -8.65
CA LEU A 13 14.46 -5.69 -7.79
C LEU A 13 15.91 -5.31 -7.44
N PRO A 14 16.20 -4.93 -6.18
CA PRO A 14 17.57 -4.78 -5.72
C PRO A 14 18.33 -6.10 -5.83
N VAL A 15 19.55 -6.03 -6.34
CA VAL A 15 20.44 -7.17 -6.52
C VAL A 15 21.58 -7.03 -5.54
N TYR A 16 21.80 -8.06 -4.74
CA TYR A 16 22.85 -8.07 -3.72
C TYR A 16 23.89 -9.14 -4.00
N SER A 17 25.10 -8.94 -3.47
CA SER A 17 26.18 -9.91 -3.54
C SER A 17 26.60 -10.34 -2.15
N ARG A 18 26.55 -11.65 -1.87
CA ARG A 18 26.90 -12.31 -0.60
C ARG A 18 25.99 -11.98 0.60
N ASN A 19 25.68 -10.71 0.84
CA ASN A 19 24.84 -10.23 1.94
C ASN A 19 23.78 -9.25 1.42
N ILE A 20 22.59 -9.26 2.02
CA ILE A 20 21.46 -8.39 1.68
C ILE A 20 21.78 -6.89 1.85
N SER A 21 22.72 -6.55 2.74
CA SER A 21 23.19 -5.17 2.91
C SER A 21 24.15 -4.71 1.80
N ASN A 22 24.67 -5.63 0.98
CA ASN A 22 25.60 -5.31 -0.12
C ASN A 22 24.84 -5.30 -1.46
N ILE A 23 24.00 -4.28 -1.66
CA ILE A 23 23.27 -4.06 -2.91
C ILE A 23 24.25 -3.55 -3.97
N THR A 24 24.39 -4.27 -5.07
CA THR A 24 25.32 -3.94 -6.18
C THR A 24 24.60 -3.36 -7.39
N GLY A 25 23.28 -3.53 -7.49
CA GLY A 25 22.52 -3.09 -8.65
C GLY A 25 21.01 -3.20 -8.47
N VAL A 26 20.30 -2.83 -9.53
CA VAL A 26 18.84 -2.93 -9.63
C VAL A 26 18.49 -3.56 -10.97
N VAL A 27 17.56 -4.49 -10.95
CA VAL A 27 16.93 -5.05 -12.14
C VAL A 27 15.53 -4.45 -12.24
N THR A 28 15.27 -3.77 -13.35
CA THR A 28 13.94 -3.25 -13.69
C THR A 28 13.35 -4.11 -14.79
N LEU A 29 12.19 -4.71 -14.54
CA LEU A 29 11.43 -5.47 -15.52
C LEU A 29 10.07 -4.80 -15.68
N THR A 30 9.84 -4.21 -16.83
CA THR A 30 8.55 -3.64 -17.21
C THR A 30 7.61 -4.72 -17.73
N THR A 31 6.32 -4.41 -17.83
CA THR A 31 5.35 -5.29 -18.46
C THR A 31 5.75 -5.64 -19.90
N TRP A 32 6.43 -4.73 -20.62
CA TRP A 32 6.86 -4.97 -22.00
C TRP A 32 8.04 -5.94 -22.06
N ASP A 33 8.97 -5.82 -21.12
CA ASP A 33 10.08 -6.79 -21.00
C ASP A 33 9.54 -8.20 -20.75
N LEU A 34 8.49 -8.33 -19.93
CA LEU A 34 7.86 -9.63 -19.64
C LEU A 34 7.14 -10.27 -20.84
N MET A 35 6.91 -9.51 -21.91
CA MET A 35 6.36 -9.99 -23.19
C MET A 35 7.46 -10.41 -24.18
N ASP A 36 8.72 -10.07 -23.93
CA ASP A 36 9.85 -10.52 -24.73
C ASP A 36 10.07 -12.03 -24.51
N ALA A 37 9.89 -12.81 -25.58
CA ALA A 37 10.04 -14.26 -25.56
C ALA A 37 11.50 -14.70 -25.32
N GLU A 38 12.47 -13.83 -25.58
CA GLU A 38 13.90 -14.09 -25.39
C GLU A 38 14.38 -13.70 -23.97
N LEU A 39 13.57 -12.97 -23.19
CA LEU A 39 13.93 -12.56 -21.83
C LEU A 39 14.36 -13.73 -20.92
N PRO A 40 13.73 -14.93 -20.97
CA PRO A 40 14.17 -16.09 -20.18
C PRO A 40 15.58 -16.59 -20.53
N ASP A 41 16.06 -16.31 -21.76
CA ASP A 41 17.35 -16.78 -22.26
C ASP A 41 18.48 -15.75 -22.03
N ARG A 42 18.15 -14.51 -21.62
CA ARG A 42 19.14 -13.48 -21.29
C ARG A 42 19.84 -13.75 -19.96
N SER A 43 21.12 -13.40 -19.88
CA SER A 43 21.82 -13.42 -18.59
C SER A 43 21.21 -12.39 -17.65
N LEU A 44 21.08 -12.75 -16.38
CA LEU A 44 20.67 -11.80 -15.34
C LEU A 44 21.65 -10.62 -15.29
N GLU A 45 22.93 -10.86 -15.53
CA GLU A 45 24.00 -9.85 -15.50
C GLU A 45 23.74 -8.71 -16.49
N ASP A 46 23.18 -9.04 -17.67
CA ASP A 46 22.84 -8.06 -18.71
C ASP A 46 21.67 -7.16 -18.31
N LEU A 47 20.84 -7.61 -17.36
CA LEU A 47 19.67 -6.90 -16.86
C LEU A 47 20.00 -6.02 -15.65
N ILE A 48 21.17 -6.20 -15.03
CA ILE A 48 21.56 -5.47 -13.83
C ILE A 48 22.07 -4.08 -14.24
N LYS A 49 21.39 -3.04 -13.77
CA LYS A 49 21.89 -1.66 -13.82
C LYS A 49 22.56 -1.30 -12.48
N PRO A 50 23.64 -0.50 -12.48
CA PRO A 50 24.28 -0.06 -11.24
C PRO A 50 23.33 0.70 -10.32
N ALA A 51 23.37 0.36 -9.03
CA ALA A 51 22.60 1.05 -8.00
C ALA A 51 23.13 2.48 -7.80
N HIS A 52 22.23 3.41 -7.52
CA HIS A 52 22.62 4.73 -7.00
C HIS A 52 22.57 4.69 -5.48
N TYR A 53 23.63 5.19 -4.84
CA TYR A 53 23.72 5.21 -3.39
C TYR A 53 23.51 6.61 -2.86
N VAL A 54 22.72 6.72 -1.79
CA VAL A 54 22.39 7.98 -1.14
C VAL A 54 22.57 7.87 0.37
N SER A 55 22.87 8.99 1.02
CA SER A 55 22.94 9.09 2.47
C SER A 55 21.55 9.34 3.06
N PRO A 56 21.23 8.81 4.25
CA PRO A 56 19.99 9.14 4.97
C PRO A 56 19.88 10.63 5.34
N TYR A 57 20.97 11.39 5.22
CA TYR A 57 21.00 12.83 5.52
C TYR A 57 20.77 13.73 4.28
N GLN A 58 20.64 13.15 3.08
CA GLN A 58 20.32 13.93 1.88
C GLN A 58 18.85 14.38 1.90
N THR A 59 18.61 15.63 1.51
CA THR A 59 17.27 16.21 1.51
C THR A 59 16.50 15.83 0.24
N ILE A 60 15.17 15.85 0.32
CA ILE A 60 14.29 15.47 -0.79
C ILE A 60 14.54 16.33 -2.04
N ASP A 61 14.78 17.64 -1.89
CA ASP A 61 15.07 18.56 -2.99
C ASP A 61 16.38 18.22 -3.73
N GLN A 62 17.34 17.57 -3.05
CA GLN A 62 18.56 17.06 -3.65
C GLN A 62 18.34 15.72 -4.36
N LEU A 63 17.51 14.85 -3.77
CA LEU A 63 17.25 13.51 -4.29
C LEU A 63 16.31 13.52 -5.50
N LEU A 64 15.31 14.38 -5.52
CA LEU A 64 14.28 14.40 -6.56
C LEU A 64 14.85 14.59 -7.98
N PRO A 65 15.76 15.54 -8.26
CA PRO A 65 16.37 15.68 -9.59
C PRO A 65 17.19 14.46 -10.00
N ILE A 66 17.82 13.76 -9.05
CA ILE A 66 18.61 12.56 -9.31
C ILE A 66 17.68 11.42 -9.73
N LEU A 67 16.65 11.14 -8.93
CA LEU A 67 15.71 10.05 -9.20
C LEU A 67 14.93 10.28 -10.49
N ARG A 68 14.60 11.54 -10.82
CA ARG A 68 13.94 11.91 -12.09
C ARG A 68 14.74 11.55 -13.35
N ASN A 69 16.07 11.55 -13.27
CA ASN A 69 16.95 11.28 -14.40
C ASN A 69 17.35 9.81 -14.52
N ARG A 70 16.94 8.95 -13.59
CA ARG A 70 17.19 7.51 -13.63
C ARG A 70 16.00 6.77 -14.19
N ASP A 71 16.25 5.76 -15.02
CA ASP A 71 15.19 4.89 -15.54
C ASP A 71 14.45 4.10 -14.45
N ASP A 72 15.13 3.77 -13.35
CA ASP A 72 14.57 3.00 -12.24
C ASP A 72 13.90 3.85 -11.16
N HIS A 73 14.06 5.18 -11.21
CA HIS A 73 13.53 6.11 -10.21
C HIS A 73 13.80 5.68 -8.75
N MET A 74 14.90 4.97 -8.49
CA MET A 74 15.21 4.35 -7.20
C MET A 74 16.66 4.62 -6.78
N ALA A 75 16.87 4.74 -5.47
CA ALA A 75 18.19 4.76 -4.86
C ALA A 75 18.25 3.87 -3.61
N ILE A 76 19.46 3.42 -3.28
CA ILE A 76 19.76 2.62 -2.10
C ILE A 76 20.31 3.54 -1.01
N VAL A 77 19.69 3.53 0.16
CA VAL A 77 20.13 4.30 1.31
C VAL A 77 21.22 3.52 2.04
N VAL A 78 22.39 4.11 2.22
CA VAL A 78 23.54 3.48 2.87
C VAL A 78 23.99 4.21 4.13
N ASP A 79 24.49 3.45 5.10
CA ASP A 79 25.14 3.99 6.29
C ASP A 79 26.59 4.46 6.00
N GLU A 80 27.28 4.95 7.04
CA GLU A 80 28.66 5.42 6.97
C GLU A 80 29.68 4.33 6.59
N PHE A 81 29.30 3.06 6.69
CA PHE A 81 30.13 1.91 6.31
C PHE A 81 29.80 1.41 4.90
N GLY A 82 28.87 2.06 4.19
CA GLY A 82 28.42 1.68 2.85
C GLY A 82 27.45 0.50 2.85
N SER A 83 26.92 0.11 4.00
CA SER A 83 25.92 -0.95 4.09
C SER A 83 24.54 -0.39 3.80
N ALA A 84 23.76 -1.09 2.97
CA ALA A 84 22.38 -0.71 2.71
C ALA A 84 21.54 -0.84 3.99
N VAL A 85 20.90 0.26 4.37
CA VAL A 85 19.96 0.37 5.49
C VAL A 85 18.51 0.55 5.00
N GLY A 86 18.33 0.85 3.71
CA GLY A 86 17.03 1.00 3.09
C GLY A 86 17.10 1.32 1.60
N MET A 87 15.95 1.69 1.04
CA MET A 87 15.83 2.19 -0.32
C MET A 87 14.79 3.31 -0.34
N ILE A 88 14.89 4.19 -1.33
CA ILE A 88 13.94 5.28 -1.55
C ILE A 88 13.62 5.36 -3.04
N THR A 89 12.36 5.64 -3.34
CA THR A 89 11.85 5.78 -4.70
C THR A 89 11.31 7.17 -4.95
N MET A 90 11.16 7.53 -6.22
CA MET A 90 10.52 8.79 -6.59
C MET A 90 9.06 8.83 -6.14
N GLU A 91 8.38 7.69 -6.12
CA GLU A 91 7.01 7.53 -5.62
C GLU A 91 6.91 7.89 -4.14
N ASP A 92 7.83 7.41 -3.29
CA ASP A 92 7.87 7.77 -1.85
C ASP A 92 8.00 9.29 -1.67
N ILE A 93 8.85 9.94 -2.48
CA ILE A 93 9.03 11.39 -2.43
C ILE A 93 7.75 12.13 -2.87
N LEU A 94 7.10 11.67 -3.94
CA LEU A 94 5.86 12.29 -4.42
C LEU A 94 4.73 12.13 -3.42
N GLU A 95 4.62 10.98 -2.76
CA GLU A 95 3.64 10.73 -1.71
C GLU A 95 3.83 11.67 -0.51
N GLU A 96 5.07 11.90 -0.06
CA GLU A 96 5.34 12.82 1.05
C GLU A 96 5.03 14.29 0.70
N VAL A 97 5.28 14.70 -0.56
CA VAL A 97 5.04 16.09 -1.01
C VAL A 97 3.58 16.36 -1.32
N VAL A 98 2.88 15.42 -1.95
CA VAL A 98 1.50 15.60 -2.42
C VAL A 98 0.48 15.07 -1.40
N GLY A 99 0.86 14.12 -0.54
CA GLY A 99 -0.07 13.25 0.19
C GLY A 99 -0.61 12.13 -0.72
N GLU A 100 -1.50 11.30 -0.20
CA GLU A 100 -2.27 10.34 -1.02
C GLU A 100 -2.99 11.09 -2.14
N ILE A 101 -2.53 10.94 -3.38
CA ILE A 101 -3.32 11.38 -4.53
C ILE A 101 -4.43 10.35 -4.68
N ASP A 102 -5.63 10.69 -4.23
CA ASP A 102 -6.85 9.98 -4.60
C ASP A 102 -7.09 10.20 -6.11
N VAL A 103 -6.40 9.39 -6.92
CA VAL A 103 -6.50 9.41 -8.38
C VAL A 103 -7.81 8.78 -8.88
N GLY A 104 -8.69 8.32 -7.99
CA GLY A 104 -9.98 7.71 -8.35
C GLY A 104 -9.86 6.37 -9.10
N TYR A 105 -8.67 5.79 -9.16
CA TYR A 105 -8.41 4.46 -9.69
C TYR A 105 -7.77 3.61 -8.58
N ASP A 106 -8.54 2.67 -8.06
CA ASP A 106 -8.09 1.68 -7.08
C ASP A 106 -6.95 0.83 -7.66
N PHE A 107 -5.71 1.23 -7.41
CA PHE A 107 -4.55 0.35 -7.41
C PHE A 107 -4.20 0.00 -5.96
N GLU A 108 -5.10 -0.76 -5.33
CA GLU A 108 -4.88 -1.40 -4.03
C GLU A 108 -3.81 -2.52 -4.16
N GLU A 109 -2.51 -2.20 -4.09
CA GLU A 109 -1.53 -3.23 -3.70
C GLU A 109 -0.22 -2.74 -3.04
N TYR A 110 -0.06 -1.45 -2.74
CA TYR A 110 1.13 -0.95 -2.04
C TYR A 110 0.75 -0.20 -0.77
N LEU A 111 0.42 -0.94 0.29
CA LEU A 111 0.40 -0.42 1.65
C LEU A 111 1.31 -1.27 2.54
N PRO A 112 2.15 -0.61 3.34
CA PRO A 112 2.06 -0.86 4.78
C PRO A 112 2.05 0.43 5.61
N ARG A 113 0.85 0.75 6.15
CA ARG A 113 0.51 1.32 7.48
C ARG A 113 1.34 2.52 7.97
N LYS A 114 0.77 3.69 8.31
CA LYS A 114 -0.23 3.94 9.38
C LYS A 114 -0.82 5.37 9.24
N LYS A 115 -1.98 5.53 8.61
CA LYS A 115 -2.95 6.56 9.07
C LYS A 115 -3.90 5.87 10.03
N ARG A 116 -4.33 6.58 11.08
CA ARG A 116 -5.28 6.03 12.07
C ARG A 116 -6.59 5.73 11.34
N ILE A 117 -6.84 4.43 11.10
CA ILE A 117 -7.97 3.95 10.31
C ILE A 117 -9.28 3.94 11.15
N PHE A 118 -9.18 4.25 12.45
CA PHE A 118 -10.31 4.50 13.34
C PHE A 118 -9.94 5.49 14.46
N GLU A 119 -10.96 6.16 14.99
CA GLU A 119 -10.92 7.10 16.11
C GLU A 119 -12.00 6.71 17.13
N MET A 120 -11.70 6.84 18.42
CA MET A 120 -12.68 6.62 19.48
C MET A 120 -13.32 7.98 19.83
N LEU A 121 -14.64 8.09 19.62
CA LEU A 121 -15.40 9.32 19.87
C LEU A 121 -15.78 9.46 21.36
N ASP A 122 -16.07 8.34 22.02
CA ASP A 122 -16.33 8.23 23.45
C ASP A 122 -16.03 6.78 23.94
N GLU A 123 -16.39 6.42 25.17
CA GLU A 123 -15.99 5.13 25.77
C GLU A 123 -16.43 3.89 24.98
N GLU A 124 -17.47 3.97 24.16
CA GLU A 124 -18.01 2.83 23.40
C GLU A 124 -18.25 3.14 21.91
N THR A 125 -18.10 4.40 21.49
CA THR A 125 -18.36 4.84 20.12
C THR A 125 -17.06 5.04 19.34
N TYR A 126 -17.02 4.50 18.13
CA TYR A 126 -15.90 4.61 17.21
C TYR A 126 -16.34 5.28 15.90
N LEU A 127 -15.43 6.05 15.31
CA LEU A 127 -15.49 6.47 13.91
C LEU A 127 -14.44 5.66 13.14
N MET A 128 -14.87 4.91 12.14
CA MET A 128 -14.05 3.94 11.40
C MET A 128 -14.05 4.25 9.91
N ASP A 129 -12.90 4.11 9.24
CA ASP A 129 -12.85 4.07 7.78
C ASP A 129 -13.53 2.77 7.30
N ALA A 130 -14.39 2.88 6.30
CA ALA A 130 -15.13 1.74 5.77
C ALA A 130 -14.23 0.68 5.11
N ARG A 131 -12.99 1.02 4.77
CA ARG A 131 -11.98 0.09 4.23
C ARG A 131 -11.34 -0.78 5.31
N LEU A 132 -11.65 -0.57 6.59
CA LEU A 132 -11.14 -1.42 7.66
C LEU A 132 -11.47 -2.90 7.40
N PRO A 133 -10.46 -3.79 7.43
CA PRO A 133 -10.70 -5.22 7.30
C PRO A 133 -11.60 -5.71 8.42
N ILE A 134 -12.56 -6.59 8.10
CA ILE A 134 -13.50 -7.16 9.08
C ILE A 134 -12.73 -7.89 10.19
N SER A 135 -11.59 -8.49 9.89
CA SER A 135 -10.71 -9.11 10.89
C SER A 135 -10.19 -8.12 11.92
N GLU A 136 -9.81 -6.90 11.49
CA GLU A 136 -9.32 -5.85 12.41
C GLU A 136 -10.48 -5.28 13.24
N VAL A 137 -11.67 -5.11 12.65
CA VAL A 137 -12.88 -4.71 13.38
C VAL A 137 -13.26 -5.75 14.43
N ASN A 138 -13.18 -7.03 14.10
CA ASN A 138 -13.44 -8.12 15.04
C ASN A 138 -12.45 -8.13 16.21
N GLU A 139 -11.16 -7.89 15.94
CA GLU A 139 -10.16 -7.77 17.00
C GLU A 139 -10.42 -6.56 17.89
N LEU A 140 -10.76 -5.41 17.29
CA LEU A 140 -11.02 -4.16 18.00
C LEU A 140 -12.27 -4.23 18.90
N LEU A 141 -13.37 -4.79 18.38
CA LEU A 141 -14.66 -4.81 19.06
C LEU A 141 -14.89 -6.12 19.85
N GLY A 142 -14.00 -7.11 19.73
CA GLY A 142 -14.19 -8.43 20.32
C GLY A 142 -15.35 -9.21 19.69
N THR A 143 -15.62 -8.98 18.40
CA THR A 143 -16.77 -9.55 17.67
C THR A 143 -16.38 -10.69 16.72
N SER A 144 -17.39 -11.31 16.12
CA SER A 144 -17.25 -12.38 15.12
C SER A 144 -18.06 -12.10 13.86
N LEU A 145 -17.94 -10.88 13.33
CA LEU A 145 -18.52 -10.47 12.05
C LEU A 145 -18.05 -11.40 10.91
N PRO A 146 -18.95 -11.76 9.99
CA PRO A 146 -18.64 -12.70 8.91
C PRO A 146 -17.79 -12.04 7.81
N ALA A 147 -16.64 -12.64 7.50
CA ALA A 147 -15.72 -12.18 6.44
C ALA A 147 -15.80 -13.01 5.13
N VAL A 148 -16.92 -13.72 4.92
CA VAL A 148 -17.08 -14.63 3.76
C VAL A 148 -17.52 -13.88 2.51
N GLU A 149 -18.42 -12.90 2.67
CA GLU A 149 -19.02 -12.15 1.55
C GLU A 149 -18.27 -10.85 1.24
N SER A 150 -17.51 -10.34 2.19
CA SER A 150 -16.80 -9.08 2.10
C SER A 150 -15.54 -9.12 2.96
N HIS A 151 -14.53 -8.33 2.56
CA HIS A 151 -13.26 -8.25 3.27
C HIS A 151 -13.19 -7.04 4.20
N THR A 152 -13.97 -5.98 3.93
CA THR A 152 -13.99 -4.71 4.67
C THR A 152 -15.36 -4.44 5.29
N ILE A 153 -15.40 -3.59 6.31
CA ILE A 153 -16.65 -3.26 6.99
C ILE A 153 -17.65 -2.50 6.09
N GLY A 154 -17.16 -1.68 5.17
CA GLY A 154 -17.98 -1.05 4.12
C GLY A 154 -18.55 -2.07 3.14
N GLY A 155 -17.78 -3.09 2.79
CA GLY A 155 -18.27 -4.22 2.01
C GLY A 155 -19.39 -4.98 2.72
N LEU A 156 -19.27 -5.19 4.04
CA LEU A 156 -20.31 -5.83 4.85
C LEU A 156 -21.60 -5.00 4.85
N MET A 157 -21.49 -3.69 5.05
CA MET A 157 -22.63 -2.75 4.99
C MET A 157 -23.39 -2.88 3.67
N MET A 158 -22.67 -2.84 2.54
CA MET A 158 -23.26 -2.96 1.21
C MET A 158 -23.87 -4.35 0.98
N ALA A 159 -23.24 -5.42 1.45
CA ALA A 159 -23.77 -6.77 1.35
C ALA A 159 -25.11 -6.92 2.09
N ARG A 160 -25.22 -6.32 3.28
CA ARG A 160 -26.44 -6.37 4.10
C ARG A 160 -27.57 -5.51 3.56
N LEU A 161 -27.26 -4.29 3.13
CA LEU A 161 -28.25 -3.34 2.63
C LEU A 161 -28.61 -3.58 1.15
N ARG A 162 -27.75 -4.29 0.40
CA ARG A 162 -27.91 -4.63 -1.02
C ARG A 162 -27.94 -3.41 -1.96
N HIS A 163 -27.38 -2.29 -1.51
CA HIS A 163 -27.08 -1.11 -2.31
C HIS A 163 -25.92 -0.34 -1.66
N ILE A 164 -25.45 0.73 -2.31
CA ILE A 164 -24.53 1.69 -1.68
C ILE A 164 -25.38 2.53 -0.71
N PRO A 165 -25.14 2.45 0.61
CA PRO A 165 -25.95 3.15 1.59
C PRO A 165 -25.66 4.64 1.60
N ASN A 166 -26.71 5.44 1.81
CA ASN A 166 -26.59 6.87 2.05
C ASN A 166 -26.19 7.15 3.50
N GLU A 167 -25.74 8.38 3.76
CA GLU A 167 -25.51 8.87 5.11
C GLU A 167 -26.75 8.70 6.00
N GLY A 168 -26.53 8.22 7.22
CA GLY A 168 -27.57 7.93 8.21
C GLY A 168 -28.14 6.50 8.14
N GLU A 169 -27.90 5.76 7.05
CA GLU A 169 -28.31 4.35 6.98
C GLU A 169 -27.44 3.48 7.90
N SER A 170 -28.05 2.43 8.48
CA SER A 170 -27.34 1.58 9.45
C SER A 170 -27.75 0.11 9.38
N ILE A 171 -26.84 -0.75 9.85
CA ILE A 171 -27.11 -2.15 10.17
C ILE A 171 -26.80 -2.42 11.64
N VAL A 172 -27.36 -3.51 12.17
CA VAL A 172 -26.98 -4.04 13.48
C VAL A 172 -26.48 -5.46 13.29
N GLU A 173 -25.24 -5.73 13.69
CA GLU A 173 -24.62 -7.05 13.58
C GLU A 173 -23.61 -7.25 14.72
N ALA A 174 -23.52 -8.49 15.22
CA ALA A 174 -22.64 -8.85 16.34
C ALA A 174 -22.73 -7.94 17.59
N GLY A 175 -23.91 -7.35 17.86
CA GLY A 175 -24.14 -6.50 19.03
C GLY A 175 -23.76 -5.02 18.85
N PHE A 176 -23.35 -4.61 17.64
CA PHE A 176 -23.01 -3.24 17.32
C PHE A 176 -23.90 -2.70 16.20
N ARG A 177 -24.19 -1.40 16.28
CA ARG A 177 -24.80 -0.61 15.21
C ARG A 177 -23.68 0.04 14.40
N PHE A 178 -23.72 -0.15 13.09
CA PHE A 178 -22.83 0.48 12.13
C PHE A 178 -23.65 1.47 11.31
N THR A 179 -23.41 2.77 11.49
CA THR A 179 -24.14 3.87 10.85
C THR A 179 -23.22 4.60 9.88
N VAL A 180 -23.66 4.79 8.64
CA VAL A 180 -22.90 5.57 7.65
C VAL A 180 -22.88 7.03 8.05
N THR A 181 -21.68 7.59 8.23
CA THR A 181 -21.47 9.01 8.49
C THR A 181 -20.99 9.77 7.26
N GLU A 182 -20.37 9.06 6.31
CA GLU A 182 -19.88 9.63 5.06
C GLU A 182 -19.93 8.55 3.98
N ALA A 183 -20.51 8.89 2.83
CA ALA A 183 -20.55 8.03 1.65
C ALA A 183 -20.39 8.84 0.35
N THR A 184 -19.89 8.19 -0.68
CA THR A 184 -19.89 8.69 -2.06
C THR A 184 -20.96 7.97 -2.87
N ASP A 185 -21.16 8.39 -4.12
CA ASP A 185 -22.03 7.70 -5.09
C ASP A 185 -21.59 6.24 -5.37
N ARG A 186 -20.40 5.84 -4.92
CA ARG A 186 -19.75 4.56 -5.26
C ARG A 186 -19.46 3.67 -4.05
N ALA A 187 -19.29 4.24 -2.86
CA ALA A 187 -18.85 3.50 -1.68
C ALA A 187 -19.18 4.21 -0.37
N VAL A 188 -19.27 3.43 0.71
CA VAL A 188 -19.23 3.95 2.09
C VAL A 188 -17.80 4.40 2.39
N VAL A 189 -17.63 5.56 3.02
CA VAL A 189 -16.31 6.13 3.37
C VAL A 189 -16.06 6.01 4.87
N LYS A 190 -17.03 6.42 5.71
CA LYS A 190 -16.91 6.35 7.16
C LYS A 190 -18.15 5.77 7.83
N LEU A 191 -17.89 5.07 8.92
CA LEU A 191 -18.90 4.47 9.79
C LEU A 191 -18.74 4.96 11.21
N ARG A 192 -19.84 5.37 11.83
CA ARG A 192 -19.97 5.44 13.28
C ARG A 192 -20.39 4.06 13.78
N VAL A 193 -19.67 3.53 14.76
CA VAL A 193 -19.92 2.23 15.35
C VAL A 193 -20.14 2.38 16.84
N GLU A 194 -21.26 1.86 17.34
CA GLU A 194 -21.65 1.95 18.76
C GLU A 194 -22.42 0.69 19.19
N PRO A 195 -22.45 0.31 20.47
CA PRO A 195 -23.27 -0.80 20.95
C PRO A 195 -24.75 -0.62 20.57
N ALA A 196 -25.40 -1.71 20.17
CA ALA A 196 -26.80 -1.70 19.70
C ALA A 196 -27.84 -1.85 20.80
#